data_AF-A0A9N9KFU3-F1
#
_entry.id   AF-A0A9N9KFU3-F1
#
_cell.length_a   1.000
_cell.length_b   1.000
_cell.length_c   1.000
_cell.angle_alpha   90.00
_cell.angle_beta   90.00
_cell.angle_gamma   90.00
#
_symmetry.space_group_name_H-M   'P 1'
#
loop_
_entity.id
_entity.type
_entity.pdbx_description
1 polymer ?
#
loop_
_entity_poly.entity_id
_entity_poly.type
_entity_poly.pdbx_seq_one_letter_code
_entity_poly.pdbx_strand_id
1 'polypeptide(L)' 'DNILGPDAYVVLINRWNTLSDDKKEATFPRVAPNFIVELRSSSSTYISCHRKMLTWINAGVEVSSLILIR' A
#
# COMPACT_ATOMS: atom_id res chain seq x y z
N ASP A 1 -11.71 -1.72 8.83
CA ASP A 1 -10.96 -2.24 7.68
C ASP A 1 -10.74 -1.15 6.65
N ASN A 2 -9.47 -0.80 6.36
CA ASN A 2 -9.13 0.19 5.33
C ASN A 2 -8.72 -0.55 4.06
N ILE A 3 -9.33 -0.20 2.93
CA ILE A 3 -8.86 -0.58 1.59
C ILE A 3 -8.14 0.63 1.01
N LEU A 4 -6.86 0.46 0.67
CA LEU A 4 -6.03 1.52 0.11
C LEU A 4 -5.47 1.07 -1.24
N GLY A 5 -5.48 1.97 -2.22
CA GLY A 5 -4.77 1.82 -3.49
C GLY A 5 -3.58 2.76 -3.53
N PRO A 6 -2.34 2.26 -3.48
CA PRO A 6 -1.16 3.04 -3.84
C PRO A 6 -1.01 3.08 -5.37
N ASP A 7 -0.22 4.01 -5.90
CA ASP A 7 0.02 4.11 -7.35
C ASP A 7 0.76 2.88 -7.90
N ALA A 8 1.67 2.32 -7.09
CA ALA A 8 2.28 1.02 -7.34
C ALA A 8 2.59 0.29 -6.03
N TYR A 9 2.62 -1.04 -6.08
CA TYR A 9 2.96 -1.86 -4.93
C TYR A 9 3.59 -3.19 -5.35
N VAL A 10 4.35 -3.77 -4.42
CA VAL A 10 4.95 -5.10 -4.57
C VAL A 10 4.61 -5.94 -3.35
N VAL A 11 4.01 -7.10 -3.58
CA VAL A 11 3.90 -8.17 -2.60
C VAL A 11 4.93 -9.22 -2.96
N LEU A 12 5.84 -9.53 -2.05
CA LEU A 12 6.82 -10.60 -2.25
C LEU A 12 6.11 -11.96 -2.26
N ILE A 13 6.62 -12.89 -3.07
CA ILE A 13 5.98 -14.18 -3.29
C ILE A 13 5.81 -15.00 -2.00
N ASN A 14 6.75 -14.87 -1.05
CA ASN A 14 6.66 -15.52 0.26
C ASN A 14 5.44 -15.04 1.06
N ARG A 15 5.16 -13.73 1.09
CA ARG A 15 3.99 -13.14 1.75
C ARG A 15 2.70 -13.45 0.99
N TRP A 16 2.74 -13.44 -0.34
CA TRP A 16 1.58 -13.80 -1.15
C TRP A 16 1.15 -15.26 -0.92
N ASN A 17 2.12 -16.18 -0.83
CA ASN A 17 1.88 -17.60 -0.64
C ASN A 17 1.39 -17.97 0.76
N THR A 18 1.38 -17.05 1.74
CA THR A 18 0.72 -17.29 3.04
C THR A 18 -0.80 -17.19 2.96
N LEU A 19 -1.35 -16.65 1.87
CA LEU A 19 -2.79 -16.61 1.64
C LEU A 19 -3.29 -17.95 1.10
N SER A 20 -4.48 -18.37 1.57
CA SER A 20 -5.25 -19.42 0.91
C SER A 20 -5.77 -18.95 -0.44
N ASP A 21 -6.12 -19.87 -1.33
CA ASP A 21 -6.57 -19.53 -2.69
C ASP A 21 -7.83 -18.64 -2.67
N ASP A 22 -8.82 -18.94 -1.82
CA ASP A 22 -10.00 -18.07 -1.64
C ASP A 22 -9.65 -16.62 -1.25
N LYS A 23 -8.55 -16.42 -0.50
CA LYS A 23 -8.10 -15.08 -0.08
C LYS A 23 -7.35 -14.36 -1.19
N LYS A 24 -6.71 -15.08 -2.11
CA LYS A 24 -6.03 -14.54 -3.30
C LYS A 24 -7.02 -14.11 -4.37
N GLU A 25 -8.10 -14.87 -4.54
CA GLU A 25 -9.17 -14.61 -5.52
C GLU A 25 -10.18 -13.54 -5.05
N ALA A 26 -10.08 -13.08 -3.81
CA ALA A 26 -10.89 -11.96 -3.33
C ALA A 26 -10.59 -10.68 -4.14
N THR A 27 -11.62 -9.86 -4.39
CA THR A 27 -11.46 -8.58 -5.12
C THR A 27 -10.39 -7.68 -4.52
N PHE A 28 -10.24 -7.71 -3.20
CA PHE A 28 -9.18 -7.02 -2.46
C PHE A 28 -8.54 -8.00 -1.48
N PRO A 29 -7.48 -8.73 -1.89
CA PRO A 29 -6.78 -9.66 -1.03
C PRO A 29 -6.27 -8.95 0.22
N ARG A 30 -6.54 -9.52 1.41
CA ARG A 30 -6.13 -8.93 2.69
C ARG A 30 -4.64 -9.20 2.95
N VAL A 31 -3.79 -8.50 2.22
CA VAL A 31 -2.33 -8.57 2.34
C VAL A 31 -1.73 -7.17 2.24
N ALA A 32 -0.90 -6.81 3.21
CA ALA A 32 -0.13 -5.59 3.12
C ALA A 32 1.05 -5.80 2.15
N PRO A 33 1.23 -4.93 1.15
CA PRO A 33 2.42 -4.97 0.31
C PRO A 33 3.70 -4.84 1.14
N ASN A 34 4.81 -5.39 0.64
CA ASN A 34 6.12 -5.16 1.25
C ASN A 34 6.63 -3.74 0.91
N PHE A 35 6.38 -3.32 -0.33
CA PHE A 35 6.78 -2.02 -0.86
C PHE A 35 5.58 -1.32 -1.50
N ILE A 36 5.45 -0.02 -1.24
CA ILE A 36 4.47 0.84 -1.92
C ILE A 36 5.17 2.10 -2.43
N VAL A 37 4.68 2.60 -3.57
CA VAL A 37 5.03 3.90 -4.14
C VAL A 37 3.76 4.73 -4.22
N GLU A 38 3.86 5.96 -3.75
CA GLU A 38 2.77 6.94 -3.80
C GLU A 38 3.26 8.22 -4.47
N LEU A 39 2.51 8.71 -5.45
CA LEU A 39 2.78 9.94 -6.19
C LEU A 39 1.91 11.06 -5.62
N ARG A 40 2.53 12.11 -5.08
CA ARG A 40 1.78 13.26 -4.59
C ARG A 40 1.28 14.10 -5.76
N SER A 41 -0.04 14.15 -5.96
CA SER A 41 -0.69 15.06 -6.91
C SER A 41 -0.76 16.50 -6.42
N SER A 42 -1.07 17.44 -7.33
CA SER A 42 -1.35 18.84 -7.00
C SER A 42 -2.58 19.03 -6.10
N SER A 43 -3.56 18.12 -6.18
CA SER A 43 -4.77 18.11 -5.34
C SER A 43 -4.53 17.53 -3.94
N SER A 44 -3.36 16.94 -3.69
CA SER A 44 -3.04 16.28 -2.43
C SER A 44 -2.29 17.20 -1.47
N THR A 45 -2.80 17.35 -0.25
CA THR A 45 -2.10 18.08 0.82
C THR A 45 -0.99 17.22 1.42
N TYR A 46 0.05 17.86 1.96
CA TYR A 46 1.11 17.15 2.69
C TYR A 46 0.55 16.31 3.85
N ILE A 47 -0.38 16.88 4.62
CA ILE A 47 -1.01 16.21 5.78
C ILE A 47 -1.78 14.96 5.35
N SER A 48 -2.55 15.03 4.26
CA SER A 48 -3.29 13.87 3.75
C SER A 48 -2.33 12.75 3.29
N CYS A 49 -1.24 13.09 2.61
CA CYS A 49 -0.22 12.11 2.21
C CYS A 49 0.48 11.49 3.42
N HIS A 50 0.88 12.31 4.39
CA HIS A 50 1.53 11.83 5.61
C HIS A 50 0.64 10.84 6.38
N ARG A 51 -0.66 11.15 6.55
CA ARG A 51 -1.62 10.25 7.19
C ARG A 51 -1.78 8.92 6.41
N LYS A 52 -1.76 8.97 5.08
CA LYS A 52 -1.81 7.76 4.24
C LYS A 52 -0.54 6.90 4.45
N MET A 53 0.64 7.52 4.52
CA MET A 53 1.90 6.81 4.83
C MET A 53 1.88 6.16 6.22
N LEU A 54 1.39 6.86 7.25
CA LEU A 54 1.24 6.25 8.58
C LEU A 54 0.29 5.05 8.56
N THR A 55 -0.78 5.10 7.76
CA THR A 55 -1.69 3.96 7.61
C THR A 55 -0.99 2.75 6.99
N TRP A 56 -0.11 2.96 6.00
CA TRP A 56 0.69 1.90 5.39
C TRP A 56 1.71 1.29 6.36
N ILE A 57 2.43 2.13 7.12
CA ILE A 57 3.39 1.67 8.13
C ILE A 57 2.68 0.81 9.18
N ASN A 58 1.54 1.28 9.70
CA ASN A 58 0.75 0.53 10.67
C ASN A 58 0.16 -0.78 10.11
N ALA A 59 0.00 -0.88 8.79
CA ALA A 59 -0.45 -2.10 8.11
C ALA A 59 0.69 -3.12 7.87
N GLY A 60 1.95 -2.79 8.16
CA GLY A 60 3.09 -3.70 7.99
C GLY A 60 3.78 -3.60 6.62
N VAL A 61 3.68 -2.45 5.95
CA VAL A 61 4.55 -2.11 4.82
C VAL A 61 5.97 -1.89 5.32
N GLU A 62 6.95 -2.55 4.72
CA GLU A 62 8.36 -2.52 5.15
C GLU A 62 9.08 -1.27 4.63
N VAL A 63 8.75 -0.86 3.41
CA VAL A 63 9.29 0.36 2.80
C VAL A 63 8.17 1.14 2.10
N SER A 64 7.98 2.38 2.51
CA SER A 64 7.06 3.32 1.87
C SER A 64 7.83 4.48 1.27
N SER A 65 7.69 4.72 -0.04
CA SER A 65 8.25 5.89 -0.73
C SER A 65 7.16 6.85 -1.19
N LEU A 66 7.24 8.11 -0.76
CA LEU A 66 6.42 9.20 -1.27
C LEU A 66 7.25 9.98 -2.31
N ILE A 67 6.81 9.97 -3.57
CA ILE A 67 7.46 10.72 -4.64
C ILE A 67 6.66 11.99 -4.90
N LEU A 68 7.36 13.13 -4.87
CA LEU A 68 6.80 14.41 -5.26
C LEU A 68 6.98 14.59 -6.77
N ILE A 69 5.89 14.51 -7.53
CA ILE A 69 5.88 14.97 -8.92
C ILE A 69 5.50 16.45 -8.90
N ARG A 70 6.38 17.30 -9.45
CA ARG A 70 6.12 18.73 -9.67
C ARG A 70 5.86 18.99 -11.15
#